data_AF-U2M0R1-F1
#
_entry.id   AF-U2M0R1-F1
#
_cell.length_a   1.000
_cell.length_b   1.000
_cell.length_c   1.000
_cell.angle_alpha   90.00
_cell.angle_beta   90.00
_cell.angle_gamma   90.00
#
_symmetry.space_group_name_H-M   'P 1'
#
loop_
_entity.id
_entity.type
_entity.pdbx_description
1 polymer ?
#
loop_
_entity_poly.entity_id
_entity_poly.type
_entity_poly.pdbx_seq_one_letter_code
_entity_poly.pdbx_strand_id
1 'polypeptide(L)'
;MEIHFRYNVLILLCFLFLSVFADGEAAGRVRAEDFSYENIALGDSEQDLRMRWGEPDVQNEQVIWGIHLKTFTYGDVVVSTSVQSNKVVDINLIGEKYRLRKNVHYGSTSGYLMKVYGRTERQFLDGNTCLVYVHPVHARERLILNLSSENAALQSARITALPLTDEEADEMALSDDESFVELDLKHGFIASKEIDVSALPKDEHVRLGGYGK
;
A
#
# COMPACT_ATOMS: atom_id res chain seq x y z
N MET A 1 -19.13 -51.65 34.57
CA MET A 1 -19.19 -51.12 33.19
C MET A 1 -19.46 -49.61 33.13
N GLU A 2 -20.11 -49.00 34.14
CA GLU A 2 -20.41 -47.55 34.13
C GLU A 2 -19.20 -46.64 34.39
N ILE A 3 -18.20 -47.08 35.15
CA ILE A 3 -17.04 -46.26 35.51
C ILE A 3 -16.20 -45.93 34.26
N HIS A 4 -15.93 -46.93 33.40
CA HIS A 4 -15.19 -46.74 32.15
C HIS A 4 -15.91 -45.81 31.16
N PHE A 5 -17.25 -45.84 31.14
CA PHE A 5 -18.05 -44.95 30.30
C PHE A 5 -17.92 -43.48 30.76
N ARG A 6 -17.93 -43.24 32.08
CA ARG A 6 -17.77 -41.90 32.65
C ARG A 6 -16.36 -41.32 32.42
N TYR A 7 -15.31 -42.15 32.51
CA TYR A 7 -13.95 -41.72 32.18
C TYR A 7 -13.76 -41.42 30.68
N ASN A 8 -14.36 -42.22 29.80
CA ASN A 8 -14.30 -41.96 28.35
C ASN A 8 -15.04 -40.67 27.96
N VAL A 9 -16.20 -40.38 28.59
CA VAL A 9 -16.92 -39.12 28.37
C VAL A 9 -16.13 -37.92 28.90
N LEU A 10 -15.45 -38.07 30.05
CA LEU A 10 -14.61 -37.00 30.62
C LEU A 10 -13.38 -36.70 29.74
N ILE A 11 -12.73 -37.74 29.21
CA ILE A 11 -11.59 -37.59 28.29
C ILE A 11 -12.05 -36.94 26.98
N LEU A 12 -13.20 -37.34 26.44
CA LEU A 12 -13.75 -36.78 25.21
C LEU A 12 -14.13 -35.29 25.39
N LEU A 13 -14.68 -34.92 26.54
CA LEU A 13 -14.94 -33.51 26.91
C LEU A 13 -13.65 -32.71 27.07
N CYS A 14 -12.60 -33.27 27.68
CA CYS A 14 -11.30 -32.60 27.77
C CYS A 14 -10.65 -32.37 26.39
N PHE A 15 -10.74 -33.33 25.47
CA PHE A 15 -10.28 -33.16 24.09
C PHE A 15 -11.09 -32.10 23.34
N LEU A 16 -12.41 -32.04 23.56
CA LEU A 16 -13.29 -31.07 22.93
C LEU A 16 -13.05 -29.64 23.46
N PHE A 17 -12.75 -29.49 24.76
CA PHE A 17 -12.32 -28.21 25.34
C PHE A 17 -10.95 -27.76 24.82
N LEU A 18 -9.99 -28.68 24.63
CA LEU A 18 -8.68 -28.35 24.05
C LEU A 18 -8.79 -27.88 22.59
N SER A 19 -9.77 -28.35 21.83
CA SER A 19 -10.00 -27.89 20.44
C SER A 19 -10.64 -26.50 20.34
N VAL A 20 -11.33 -26.01 21.38
CA VAL A 20 -11.95 -24.66 21.37
C VAL A 20 -10.93 -23.57 21.71
N PHE A 21 -9.83 -23.91 22.39
CA PHE A 21 -8.69 -23.02 22.62
C PHE A 21 -7.55 -23.21 21.62
N ALA A 22 -7.76 -24.02 20.58
CA ALA A 22 -6.83 -24.19 19.48
C ALA A 22 -7.00 -23.10 18.41
N ASP A 23 -7.36 -21.88 18.80
CA ASP A 23 -7.00 -20.73 17.99
C ASP A 23 -5.48 -20.59 18.10
N GLY A 24 -4.78 -21.09 17.09
CA GLY A 24 -3.34 -21.04 17.01
C GLY A 24 -2.85 -19.59 17.02
N GLU A 25 -2.57 -19.04 18.21
CA GLU A 25 -1.93 -17.74 18.43
C GLU A 25 -0.48 -17.67 17.89
N ALA A 26 0.00 -18.71 17.20
CA ALA A 26 1.39 -18.84 16.76
C ALA A 26 1.64 -18.38 15.30
N ALA A 27 0.61 -18.05 14.51
CA ALA A 27 0.81 -17.48 13.20
C ALA A 27 0.76 -15.94 13.31
N GLY A 28 1.87 -15.28 13.00
CA GLY A 28 1.87 -13.83 12.79
C GLY A 28 0.75 -13.44 11.82
N ARG A 29 0.16 -12.26 12.04
CA ARG A 29 -0.82 -11.66 11.13
C ARG A 29 -0.65 -10.15 11.17
N VAL A 30 -0.86 -9.51 10.03
CA VAL A 30 -0.98 -8.06 9.98
C VAL A 30 -2.22 -7.59 10.74
N ARG A 31 -2.13 -6.38 11.26
CA ARG A 31 -3.20 -5.67 11.96
C ARG A 31 -3.39 -4.31 11.33
N ALA A 32 -4.54 -3.68 11.55
CA ALA A 32 -4.79 -2.34 11.02
C ALA A 32 -3.71 -1.34 11.46
N GLU A 33 -3.23 -1.46 12.71
CA GLU A 33 -2.17 -0.61 13.25
C GLU A 33 -0.83 -0.70 12.48
N ASP A 34 -0.57 -1.78 11.74
CA ASP A 34 0.67 -1.96 10.96
C ASP A 34 0.72 -1.07 9.71
N PHE A 35 -0.39 -0.43 9.35
CA PHE A 35 -0.53 0.47 8.19
C PHE A 35 -0.56 1.95 8.63
N SER A 36 0.11 2.21 9.75
CA SER A 36 0.36 3.55 10.28
C SER A 36 1.76 3.61 10.87
N TYR A 37 2.33 4.80 10.99
CA TYR A 37 3.61 5.01 11.65
C TYR A 37 3.52 6.22 12.57
N GLU A 38 3.99 6.10 13.82
CA GLU A 38 4.02 7.20 14.82
C GLU A 38 2.74 8.06 14.85
N ASN A 39 1.58 7.38 14.86
CA ASN A 39 0.25 7.98 14.83
C ASN A 39 -0.04 8.79 13.55
N ILE A 40 0.52 8.43 12.41
CA ILE A 40 0.11 8.93 11.09
C ILE A 40 -0.33 7.72 10.26
N ALA A 41 -1.56 7.75 9.78
CA ALA A 41 -2.13 6.71 8.93
C ALA A 41 -2.32 7.21 7.49
N LEU A 42 -2.49 6.26 6.58
CA LEU A 42 -2.98 6.58 5.23
C LEU A 42 -4.37 7.24 5.34
N GLY A 43 -4.61 8.28 4.55
CA GLY A 43 -5.84 9.06 4.57
C GLY A 43 -5.87 10.24 5.57
N ASP A 44 -4.93 10.32 6.52
CA ASP A 44 -4.80 11.50 7.40
C ASP A 44 -4.48 12.76 6.58
N SER A 45 -4.85 13.94 7.07
CA SER A 45 -4.62 15.20 6.33
C SER A 45 -3.16 15.70 6.44
N GLU A 46 -2.71 16.52 5.49
CA GLU A 46 -1.43 17.26 5.62
C GLU A 46 -1.38 18.08 6.92
N GLN A 47 -2.53 18.63 7.36
CA GLN A 47 -2.61 19.40 8.59
C GLN A 47 -2.37 18.53 9.83
N ASP A 48 -2.93 17.32 9.88
CA ASP A 48 -2.71 16.37 10.98
C ASP A 48 -1.24 15.96 11.05
N LEU A 49 -0.61 15.73 9.89
CA LEU A 49 0.82 15.43 9.79
C LEU A 49 1.66 16.55 10.42
N ARG A 50 1.45 17.80 10.00
CA ARG A 50 2.17 18.96 10.55
C ARG A 50 1.90 19.20 12.03
N MET A 51 0.68 18.92 12.49
CA MET A 51 0.33 19.07 13.90
C MET A 51 1.07 18.05 14.78
N ARG A 52 1.19 16.80 14.31
CA ARG A 52 1.80 15.71 15.09
C ARG A 52 3.32 15.71 14.98
N TRP A 53 3.88 15.97 13.81
CA TRP A 53 5.32 15.83 13.53
C TRP A 53 6.06 17.15 13.34
N GLY A 54 5.33 18.27 13.21
CA GLY A 54 5.92 19.59 13.02
C GLY A 54 6.26 19.90 11.56
N GLU A 55 7.20 20.81 11.36
CA GLU A 55 7.66 21.20 10.03
C GLU A 55 8.68 20.17 9.48
N PRO A 56 8.57 19.81 8.19
CA PRO A 56 9.50 18.90 7.54
C PRO A 56 10.85 19.57 7.27
N ASP A 57 11.90 18.76 7.16
CA ASP A 57 13.24 19.21 6.78
C ASP A 57 13.28 19.66 5.32
N VAL A 58 12.58 18.91 4.45
CA VAL A 58 12.52 19.15 3.01
C VAL A 58 11.09 18.89 2.53
N GLN A 59 10.63 19.72 1.61
CA GLN A 59 9.36 19.55 0.93
C GLN A 59 9.57 19.64 -0.59
N ASN A 60 9.07 18.65 -1.32
CA ASN A 60 9.16 18.56 -2.78
C ASN A 60 7.82 18.13 -3.38
N GLU A 61 7.67 18.33 -4.68
CA GLU A 61 6.54 17.79 -5.46
C GLU A 61 7.06 16.72 -6.42
N GLN A 62 6.27 15.65 -6.61
CA GLN A 62 6.58 14.56 -7.51
C GLN A 62 5.31 14.04 -8.18
N VAL A 63 5.47 13.35 -9.30
CA VAL A 63 4.36 12.68 -9.99
C VAL A 63 4.69 11.20 -10.09
N ILE A 64 3.84 10.34 -9.52
CA ILE A 64 4.00 8.89 -9.55
C ILE A 64 2.72 8.30 -10.14
N TRP A 65 2.83 7.51 -11.21
CA TRP A 65 1.69 6.95 -11.95
C TRP A 65 0.68 8.02 -12.43
N GLY A 66 1.11 9.25 -12.66
CA GLY A 66 0.22 10.38 -12.99
C GLY A 66 -0.44 11.04 -11.78
N ILE A 67 -0.18 10.56 -10.56
CA ILE A 67 -0.67 11.15 -9.31
C ILE A 67 0.29 12.25 -8.87
N HIS A 68 -0.22 13.48 -8.75
CA HIS A 68 0.53 14.59 -8.19
C HIS A 68 0.62 14.45 -6.67
N LEU A 69 1.85 14.37 -6.17
CA LEU A 69 2.16 14.18 -4.76
C LEU A 69 3.01 15.34 -4.23
N LYS A 70 2.71 15.77 -3.02
CA LYS A 70 3.61 16.59 -2.20
C LYS A 70 4.28 15.70 -1.16
N THR A 71 5.60 15.72 -1.14
CA THR A 71 6.44 14.86 -0.32
C THR A 71 7.17 15.66 0.75
N PHE A 72 7.17 15.13 1.97
CA PHE A 72 7.73 15.72 3.17
C PHE A 72 8.77 14.77 3.77
N THR A 73 9.98 15.26 3.97
CA THR A 73 11.06 14.49 4.58
C THR A 73 11.27 14.92 6.02
N TYR A 74 11.28 13.94 6.93
CA TYR A 74 11.56 14.08 8.36
C TYR A 74 12.72 13.13 8.71
N GLY A 75 13.95 13.58 8.51
CA GLY A 75 15.15 12.76 8.62
C GLY A 75 15.11 11.54 7.67
N ASP A 76 14.97 10.35 8.25
CA ASP A 76 14.91 9.08 7.52
C ASP A 76 13.47 8.60 7.23
N VAL A 77 12.47 9.44 7.46
CA VAL A 77 11.07 9.14 7.16
C VAL A 77 10.58 10.11 6.08
N VAL A 78 9.98 9.57 5.03
CA VAL A 78 9.44 10.35 3.92
C VAL A 78 7.95 10.07 3.82
N VAL A 79 7.12 11.12 3.89
CA VAL A 79 5.66 11.02 3.80
C VAL A 79 5.20 11.76 2.55
N SER A 80 4.34 11.15 1.75
CA SER A 80 3.72 11.81 0.61
C SER A 80 2.21 11.95 0.81
N THR A 81 1.71 13.10 0.38
CA THR A 81 0.28 13.44 0.33
C THR A 81 -0.15 13.65 -1.12
N SER A 82 -1.39 13.29 -1.45
CA SER A 82 -2.01 13.65 -2.73
C SER A 82 -2.31 15.14 -2.76
N VAL A 83 -1.92 15.83 -3.83
CA VAL A 83 -2.21 17.27 -4.00
C VAL A 83 -3.71 17.52 -4.12
N GLN A 84 -4.45 16.60 -4.75
CA GLN A 84 -5.89 16.74 -4.98
C GLN A 84 -6.69 16.62 -3.67
N SER A 85 -6.46 15.55 -2.91
CA SER A 85 -7.23 15.28 -1.67
C SER A 85 -6.59 15.82 -0.41
N ASN A 86 -5.33 16.26 -0.46
CA ASN A 86 -4.55 16.72 0.68
C ASN A 86 -4.41 15.68 1.80
N LYS A 87 -4.45 14.39 1.43
CA LYS A 87 -4.37 13.23 2.33
C LYS A 87 -3.07 12.47 2.16
N VAL A 88 -2.58 11.85 3.22
CA VAL A 88 -1.39 10.97 3.24
C VAL A 88 -1.68 9.70 2.45
N VAL A 89 -0.78 9.35 1.53
CA VAL A 89 -0.92 8.22 0.61
C VAL A 89 0.30 7.30 0.58
N ASP A 90 1.43 7.77 1.08
CA ASP A 90 2.67 7.02 1.15
C ASP A 90 3.48 7.42 2.39
N ILE A 91 4.03 6.44 3.08
CA ILE A 91 4.97 6.60 4.19
C ILE A 91 6.13 5.65 3.93
N ASN A 92 7.29 6.19 3.60
CA ASN A 92 8.51 5.45 3.36
C ASN A 92 9.47 5.61 4.55
N LEU A 93 9.83 4.48 5.15
CA LEU A 93 10.68 4.37 6.33
C LEU A 93 12.04 3.82 5.89
N ILE A 94 13.02 4.71 5.82
CA ILE A 94 14.40 4.39 5.49
C ILE A 94 15.29 4.54 6.72
N GLY A 95 16.56 4.13 6.60
CA GLY A 95 17.53 4.24 7.68
C GLY A 95 17.27 3.31 8.87
N GLU A 96 17.89 3.60 10.00
CA GLU A 96 17.99 2.66 11.14
C GLU A 96 17.14 3.07 12.35
N LYS A 97 16.52 4.25 12.33
CA LYS A 97 15.86 4.82 13.52
C LYS A 97 14.42 4.36 13.70
N TYR A 98 13.70 4.06 12.61
CA TYR A 98 12.30 3.68 12.70
C TYR A 98 12.10 2.40 13.50
N ARG A 99 10.96 2.29 14.19
CA ARG A 99 10.56 1.08 14.92
C ARG A 99 9.11 0.74 14.60
N LEU A 100 8.92 -0.43 14.00
CA LEU A 100 7.61 -1.01 13.75
C LEU A 100 7.20 -1.97 14.87
N ARG A 101 5.99 -2.55 14.75
CA ARG A 101 5.42 -3.47 15.74
C ARG A 101 6.41 -4.58 16.11
N LYS A 102 6.46 -4.90 17.41
CA LYS A 102 7.40 -5.87 17.99
C LYS A 102 8.87 -5.53 17.70
N ASN A 103 9.21 -4.23 17.66
CA ASN A 103 10.56 -3.73 17.44
C ASN A 103 11.16 -4.25 16.13
N VAL A 104 10.36 -4.32 15.06
CA VAL A 104 10.87 -4.56 13.72
C VAL A 104 11.58 -3.29 13.24
N HIS A 105 12.80 -3.43 12.76
CA HIS A 105 13.66 -2.34 12.30
C HIS A 105 14.64 -2.82 11.22
N TYR A 106 15.41 -1.89 10.65
CA TYR A 106 16.50 -2.19 9.72
C TYR A 106 17.38 -3.36 10.21
N GLY A 107 17.64 -4.34 9.36
CA GLY A 107 18.38 -5.55 9.68
C GLY A 107 17.55 -6.70 10.26
N SER A 108 16.25 -6.50 10.51
CA SER A 108 15.36 -7.59 10.98
C SER A 108 15.31 -8.73 9.95
N THR A 109 15.46 -9.97 10.40
CA THR A 109 15.51 -11.13 9.49
C THR A 109 14.14 -11.44 8.90
N SER A 110 14.09 -11.88 7.65
CA SER A 110 12.81 -12.29 7.01
C SER A 110 12.01 -13.31 7.81
N GLY A 111 12.67 -14.27 8.49
CA GLY A 111 11.99 -15.22 9.38
C GLY A 111 11.30 -14.54 10.58
N TYR A 112 11.90 -13.50 11.15
CA TYR A 112 11.28 -12.70 12.20
C TYR A 112 10.09 -11.89 11.67
N LEU A 113 10.23 -11.27 10.49
CA LEU A 113 9.13 -10.54 9.84
C LEU A 113 7.90 -11.45 9.63
N MET A 114 8.12 -12.66 9.12
CA MET A 114 7.04 -13.63 8.90
C MET A 114 6.40 -14.12 10.21
N LYS A 115 7.16 -14.11 11.32
CA LYS A 115 6.62 -14.41 12.65
C LYS A 115 5.73 -13.28 13.18
N VAL A 116 6.05 -12.02 12.87
CA VAL A 116 5.30 -10.84 13.34
C VAL A 116 4.05 -10.60 12.50
N TYR A 117 4.20 -10.57 11.18
CA TYR A 117 3.17 -10.15 10.22
C TYR A 117 2.47 -11.32 9.51
N GLY A 118 3.04 -12.52 9.59
CA GLY A 118 2.51 -13.72 8.96
C GLY A 118 3.34 -14.19 7.78
N ARG A 119 3.11 -15.43 7.36
CA ARG A 119 3.82 -16.01 6.22
C ARG A 119 3.22 -15.45 4.93
N THR A 120 4.08 -14.96 4.04
CA THR A 120 3.73 -14.52 2.69
C THR A 120 4.86 -14.89 1.74
N GLU A 121 4.57 -14.89 0.44
CA GLU A 121 5.57 -15.14 -0.58
C GLU A 121 6.41 -13.89 -0.84
N ARG A 122 7.66 -14.11 -1.26
CA ARG A 122 8.53 -13.02 -1.69
C ARG A 122 8.13 -12.57 -3.08
N GLN A 123 8.02 -11.26 -3.26
CA GLN A 123 7.71 -10.63 -4.53
C GLN A 123 8.88 -9.78 -4.98
N PHE A 124 8.97 -9.53 -6.29
CA PHE A 124 9.97 -8.64 -6.85
C PHE A 124 9.26 -7.36 -7.31
N LEU A 125 9.61 -6.24 -6.69
CA LEU A 125 8.97 -4.94 -6.92
C LEU A 125 10.07 -3.87 -6.97
N ASP A 126 10.05 -3.02 -8.00
CA ASP A 126 10.99 -1.90 -8.18
C ASP A 126 12.47 -2.27 -8.00
N GLY A 127 12.87 -3.45 -8.49
CA GLY A 127 14.24 -3.95 -8.38
C GLY A 127 14.59 -4.60 -7.03
N ASN A 128 13.65 -4.63 -6.08
CA ASN A 128 13.85 -5.14 -4.73
C ASN A 128 13.07 -6.43 -4.48
N THR A 129 13.66 -7.33 -3.68
CA THR A 129 12.91 -8.46 -3.12
C THR A 129 12.13 -7.99 -1.91
N CYS A 130 10.81 -8.14 -1.90
CA CYS A 130 9.96 -7.62 -0.84
C CYS A 130 8.96 -8.65 -0.30
N LEU A 131 8.46 -8.40 0.90
CA LEU A 131 7.24 -9.02 1.44
C LEU A 131 6.13 -7.97 1.41
N VAL A 132 5.03 -8.28 0.73
CA VAL A 132 3.88 -7.38 0.60
C VAL A 132 2.72 -7.94 1.42
N TYR A 133 2.16 -7.11 2.29
CA TYR A 133 0.97 -7.42 3.06
C TYR A 133 -0.13 -6.41 2.75
N VAL A 134 -1.36 -6.88 2.67
CA VAL A 134 -2.54 -6.07 2.36
C VAL A 134 -3.32 -5.79 3.65
N HIS A 135 -3.87 -4.58 3.78
CA HIS A 135 -4.68 -4.19 4.93
C HIS A 135 -5.93 -5.09 5.01
N PRO A 136 -6.31 -5.57 6.20
CA PRO A 136 -7.41 -6.52 6.35
C PRO A 136 -8.79 -5.99 5.90
N VAL A 137 -8.95 -4.67 5.83
CA VAL A 137 -10.20 -4.00 5.43
C VAL A 137 -10.06 -3.21 4.13
N HIS A 138 -8.85 -2.74 3.80
CA HIS A 138 -8.62 -1.79 2.71
C HIS A 138 -7.66 -2.42 1.70
N ALA A 139 -8.21 -3.07 0.68
CA ALA A 139 -7.42 -3.89 -0.26
C ALA A 139 -6.28 -3.14 -0.98
N ARG A 140 -6.39 -1.80 -1.09
CA ARG A 140 -5.38 -0.93 -1.72
C ARG A 140 -4.28 -0.46 -0.77
N GLU A 141 -4.47 -0.57 0.54
CA GLU A 141 -3.45 -0.21 1.53
C GLU A 141 -2.51 -1.39 1.75
N ARG A 142 -1.21 -1.11 1.68
CA ARG A 142 -0.17 -2.13 1.70
C ARG A 142 0.96 -1.76 2.64
N LEU A 143 1.49 -2.78 3.31
CA LEU A 143 2.78 -2.74 4.00
C LEU A 143 3.78 -3.54 3.16
N ILE A 144 4.77 -2.85 2.63
CA ILE A 144 5.88 -3.42 1.85
C ILE A 144 7.13 -3.42 2.71
N LEU A 145 7.75 -4.58 2.84
CA LEU A 145 9.01 -4.77 3.55
C LEU A 145 10.10 -5.15 2.53
N ASN A 146 10.98 -4.21 2.22
CA ASN A 146 12.07 -4.44 1.27
C ASN A 146 13.22 -5.18 1.95
N LEU A 147 13.69 -6.23 1.31
CA LEU A 147 14.72 -7.12 1.83
C LEU A 147 16.02 -6.97 1.03
N SER A 148 17.14 -7.05 1.73
CA SER A 148 18.46 -7.19 1.12
C SER A 148 18.53 -8.48 0.30
N SER A 149 19.08 -8.38 -0.91
CA SER A 149 19.35 -9.52 -1.77
C SER A 149 20.41 -10.48 -1.20
N GLU A 150 21.30 -10.01 -0.33
CA GLU A 150 22.40 -10.80 0.22
C GLU A 150 21.98 -11.73 1.35
N ASN A 151 21.14 -11.22 2.27
CA ASN A 151 20.83 -11.92 3.52
C ASN A 151 19.34 -11.94 3.88
N ALA A 152 18.47 -11.40 3.02
CA ALA A 152 17.04 -11.28 3.24
C ALA A 152 16.68 -10.58 4.58
N ALA A 153 17.52 -9.65 5.03
CA ALA A 153 17.24 -8.75 6.14
C ALA A 153 16.51 -7.50 5.66
N LEU A 154 15.66 -6.93 6.52
CA LEU A 154 14.90 -5.71 6.24
C LEU A 154 15.82 -4.53 5.94
N GLN A 155 15.63 -3.86 4.81
CA GLN A 155 16.36 -2.64 4.44
C GLN A 155 15.48 -1.40 4.58
N SER A 156 14.23 -1.48 4.18
CA SER A 156 13.27 -0.38 4.35
C SER A 156 11.86 -0.94 4.46
N ALA A 157 10.97 -0.13 5.00
CA ALA A 157 9.55 -0.43 5.06
C ALA A 157 8.78 0.71 4.40
N ARG A 158 7.72 0.38 3.69
CA ARG A 158 6.86 1.36 3.02
C ARG A 158 5.42 1.01 3.28
N ILE A 159 4.65 1.97 3.76
CA ILE A 159 3.21 1.88 3.96
C ILE A 159 2.58 2.74 2.86
N THR A 160 1.77 2.16 1.98
CA THR A 160 1.32 2.88 0.78
C THR A 160 -0.09 2.51 0.38
N ALA A 161 -0.79 3.51 -0.14
CA ALA A 161 -2.05 3.38 -0.88
C ALA A 161 -1.83 3.53 -2.39
N LEU A 162 -0.59 3.77 -2.84
CA LEU A 162 -0.29 3.99 -4.25
C LEU A 162 -0.35 2.67 -5.04
N PRO A 163 -0.70 2.73 -6.33
CA PRO A 163 -0.60 1.58 -7.23
C PRO A 163 0.82 0.99 -7.23
N LEU A 164 0.93 -0.34 -7.27
CA LEU A 164 2.22 -1.02 -7.41
C LEU A 164 2.53 -1.42 -8.86
N THR A 165 1.52 -1.48 -9.73
CA THR A 165 1.67 -1.82 -11.15
C THR A 165 0.90 -0.85 -12.04
N ASP A 166 1.27 -0.81 -13.32
CA ASP A 166 0.56 -0.05 -14.35
C ASP A 166 -0.92 -0.45 -14.43
N GLU A 167 -1.21 -1.75 -14.40
CA GLU A 167 -2.59 -2.26 -14.49
C GLU A 167 -3.45 -1.78 -13.31
N GLU A 168 -2.89 -1.77 -12.11
CA GLU A 168 -3.59 -1.24 -10.94
C GLU A 168 -3.81 0.28 -11.06
N ALA A 169 -2.83 1.02 -11.60
CA ALA A 169 -2.96 2.45 -11.83
C ALA A 169 -4.08 2.75 -12.84
N ASP A 170 -4.15 1.97 -13.92
CA ASP A 170 -5.21 2.07 -14.94
C ASP A 170 -6.59 1.74 -14.33
N GLU A 171 -6.70 0.65 -13.58
CA GLU A 171 -7.94 0.29 -12.87
C GLU A 171 -8.40 1.39 -11.91
N MET A 172 -7.44 2.01 -11.21
CA MET A 172 -7.74 3.09 -10.28
C MET A 172 -8.19 4.36 -10.99
N ALA A 173 -7.55 4.71 -12.12
CA ALA A 173 -7.95 5.82 -12.97
C ALA A 173 -9.38 5.67 -13.52
N LEU A 174 -9.78 4.42 -13.80
CA LEU A 174 -11.11 4.07 -14.31
C LEU A 174 -12.17 3.92 -13.20
N SER A 175 -11.76 3.80 -11.94
CA SER A 175 -12.69 3.58 -10.83
C SER A 175 -13.36 4.88 -10.36
N ASP A 176 -14.68 4.86 -10.19
CA ASP A 176 -15.49 5.93 -9.59
C ASP A 176 -15.63 5.77 -8.05
N ASP A 177 -14.74 5.00 -7.43
CA ASP A 177 -14.78 4.74 -6.01
C ASP A 177 -14.30 5.97 -5.20
N GLU A 178 -15.26 6.80 -4.78
CA GLU A 178 -15.05 7.96 -3.90
C GLU A 178 -14.66 7.61 -2.46
N SER A 179 -14.73 6.33 -2.06
CA SER A 179 -14.37 5.91 -0.69
C SER A 179 -12.86 5.90 -0.46
N PHE A 180 -12.08 6.04 -1.54
CA PHE A 180 -10.63 6.05 -1.50
C PHE A 180 -10.07 7.47 -1.45
N VAL A 181 -8.80 7.60 -1.04
CA VAL A 181 -8.09 8.88 -1.15
C VAL A 181 -8.18 9.32 -2.61
N GLU A 182 -8.81 10.45 -2.89
CA GLU A 182 -8.90 10.97 -4.26
C GLU A 182 -7.47 11.22 -4.77
N LEU A 183 -7.02 10.36 -5.69
CA LEU A 183 -5.73 10.44 -6.34
C LEU A 183 -5.93 11.02 -7.74
N ASP A 184 -4.99 11.85 -8.17
CA ASP A 184 -5.05 12.70 -9.38
C ASP A 184 -5.00 11.93 -10.73
N LEU A 185 -5.29 10.63 -10.71
CA LEU A 185 -5.26 9.76 -11.89
C LEU A 185 -6.28 10.16 -12.97
N LYS A 186 -7.35 10.87 -12.59
CA LYS A 186 -8.43 11.24 -13.51
C LYS A 186 -8.04 12.34 -14.51
N HIS A 187 -7.03 13.17 -14.20
CA HIS A 187 -6.69 14.32 -15.05
C HIS A 187 -5.94 13.96 -16.35
N GLY A 188 -5.43 12.72 -16.47
CA GLY A 188 -4.76 12.22 -17.68
C GLY A 188 -5.70 11.85 -18.84
N PHE A 189 -7.01 11.67 -18.58
CA PHE A 189 -7.97 11.32 -19.62
C PHE A 189 -8.44 12.54 -20.41
N ILE A 190 -7.69 12.89 -21.48
CA ILE A 190 -8.18 13.76 -22.57
C ILE A 190 -9.34 13.08 -23.35
N ALA A 191 -9.72 11.84 -23.05
CA ALA A 191 -10.75 11.12 -23.80
C ALA A 191 -12.20 11.63 -23.58
N SER A 192 -12.44 12.47 -22.57
CA SER A 192 -13.78 13.01 -22.25
C SER A 192 -13.98 14.47 -22.65
N LYS A 193 -12.95 15.16 -23.17
CA LYS A 193 -13.18 16.41 -23.90
C LYS A 193 -13.70 16.05 -25.28
N GLU A 194 -15.01 16.18 -25.48
CA GLU A 194 -15.60 16.26 -26.82
C GLU A 194 -14.75 17.24 -27.65
N ILE A 195 -14.04 16.72 -28.65
CA ILE A 195 -13.26 17.55 -29.56
C ILE A 195 -14.28 18.43 -30.27
N ASP A 196 -14.13 19.75 -30.14
CA ASP A 196 -14.97 20.70 -30.87
C ASP A 196 -14.69 20.58 -32.37
N VAL A 197 -15.52 19.78 -33.04
CA VAL A 197 -15.50 19.55 -34.48
C VAL A 197 -16.26 20.61 -35.26
N SER A 198 -16.80 21.65 -34.60
CA SER A 198 -17.57 22.70 -35.27
C SER A 198 -16.74 23.54 -36.25
N ALA A 199 -15.42 23.57 -36.07
CA ALA A 199 -14.47 24.26 -36.94
C ALA A 199 -13.81 23.34 -37.99
N LEU A 200 -14.16 22.05 -38.06
CA LEU A 200 -13.64 21.17 -39.12
C LEU A 200 -14.26 21.58 -40.47
N PRO A 201 -13.45 21.66 -41.54
CA PRO A 201 -13.97 21.87 -42.88
C PRO A 201 -14.91 20.71 -43.24
N LYS A 202 -16.16 21.03 -43.55
CA LYS A 202 -17.13 20.05 -44.02
C LYS A 202 -16.70 19.58 -45.40
N ASP A 203 -16.46 18.28 -45.54
CA ASP A 203 -16.14 17.54 -46.78
C ASP A 203 -16.19 18.39 -48.06
N GLU A 204 -15.12 19.15 -48.29
CA GLU A 204 -14.86 19.70 -49.59
C GLU A 204 -13.91 18.71 -50.26
N HIS A 205 -14.45 17.98 -51.23
CA HIS A 205 -13.76 16.95 -52.01
C HIS A 205 -12.26 17.26 -52.16
N VAL A 206 -11.42 16.56 -51.39
CA VAL A 206 -9.97 16.70 -51.49
C VAL A 206 -9.56 16.22 -52.87
N ARG A 207 -9.27 17.17 -53.77
CA ARG A 207 -8.63 16.87 -55.05
C ARG A 207 -7.17 16.55 -54.76
N LEU A 208 -6.86 15.26 -54.68
CA LEU A 208 -5.50 14.76 -54.71
C LEU A 208 -4.86 15.20 -56.04
N GLY A 209 -4.09 16.28 -55.99
CA GLY A 209 -3.26 16.74 -57.09
C GLY A 209 -2.11 15.76 -57.32
N GLY A 210 -2.36 14.72 -58.11
CA GLY A 210 -1.31 13.88 -58.64
C GLY A 210 -0.41 14.71 -59.55
N TYR A 211 0.91 14.65 -59.33
CA TYR A 211 1.89 15.17 -60.29
C TYR A 211 1.77 14.37 -61.59
N GLY A 212 1.10 14.99 -62.57
CA GLY A 212 1.06 14.50 -63.93
C GLY A 212 2.31 14.92 -64.71
N LYS A 213 3.11 13.93 -65.08
CA LYS A 213 4.19 13.89 -66.09
C LYS A 213 5.43 14.76 -65.87
#